data_AF-A0A1R3FV28-F1
#
_entry.id   AF-A0A1R3FV28-F1
#
_cell.length_a   1.000
_cell.length_b   1.000
_cell.length_c   1.000
_cell.angle_alpha   90.00
_cell.angle_beta   90.00
_cell.angle_gamma   90.00
#
_symmetry.space_group_name_H-M   'P 1'
#
loop_
_entity.id
_entity.type
_entity.pdbx_description
1 polymer ?
#
loop_
_entity_poly.entity_id
_entity_poly.type
_entity_poly.pdbx_seq_one_letter_code
_entity_poly.pdbx_strand_id
1 'polypeptide(L)'
;MLCCHADKKDEPWWPNLQTQQDLIDIITSIIWVTLGHHAAVNFGQYAYARYFPNKPTIAIIPIPTEDPSEEEWKVFMRNPEVVLLRCF
;
A
#
# COMPACT_ATOMS: atom_id res chain seq x y z
N MET A 1 -25.94 -8.98 -11.62
CA MET A 1 -24.77 -8.28 -11.05
C MET A 1 -23.53 -8.45 -11.94
N LEU A 2 -23.68 -8.46 -13.28
CA LEU A 2 -22.75 -9.15 -14.20
C LEU A 2 -21.89 -8.24 -15.10
N CYS A 3 -21.61 -6.99 -14.69
CA CYS A 3 -20.79 -6.07 -15.50
C CYS A 3 -19.59 -5.45 -14.75
N CYS A 4 -19.53 -5.51 -13.42
CA CYS A 4 -18.36 -5.06 -12.65
C CYS A 4 -17.54 -6.30 -12.26
N HIS A 5 -16.28 -6.36 -12.73
CA HIS A 5 -15.35 -7.52 -12.67
C HIS A 5 -15.56 -8.65 -13.69
N ALA A 6 -15.98 -8.32 -14.92
CA ALA A 6 -16.10 -9.30 -16.01
C ALA A 6 -14.78 -9.99 -16.39
N ASP A 7 -13.64 -9.32 -16.17
CA ASP A 7 -12.29 -9.85 -16.35
C ASP A 7 -11.99 -11.04 -15.43
N LYS A 8 -12.73 -11.16 -14.32
CA LYS A 8 -12.54 -12.22 -13.31
C LYS A 8 -13.70 -13.19 -13.23
N LYS A 9 -14.68 -13.13 -14.14
CA LYS A 9 -15.97 -13.84 -14.00
C LYS A 9 -15.83 -15.37 -13.81
N ASP A 10 -14.76 -15.97 -14.31
CA ASP A 10 -14.54 -17.43 -14.32
C ASP A 10 -13.72 -17.91 -13.11
N GLU A 11 -13.39 -17.01 -12.17
CA GLU A 11 -12.55 -17.34 -11.03
C GLU A 11 -13.29 -18.15 -9.94
N PRO A 12 -12.64 -19.16 -9.33
CA PRO A 12 -13.32 -20.12 -8.46
C PRO A 12 -13.76 -19.55 -7.10
N TRP A 13 -13.29 -18.35 -6.73
CA TRP A 13 -13.61 -17.71 -5.45
C TRP A 13 -14.85 -16.80 -5.49
N TRP A 14 -15.54 -16.69 -6.64
CA TRP A 14 -16.79 -15.94 -6.66
C TRP A 14 -17.83 -16.62 -5.76
N PRO A 15 -18.42 -15.88 -4.81
CA PRO A 15 -19.51 -16.43 -4.02
C PRO A 15 -20.71 -16.73 -4.93
N ASN A 16 -21.30 -17.89 -4.72
CA ASN A 16 -22.60 -18.21 -5.29
C ASN A 16 -23.68 -17.36 -4.60
N LEU A 17 -24.85 -17.18 -5.22
CA LEU A 17 -26.01 -16.52 -4.61
C LEU A 17 -27.22 -17.46 -4.69
N GLN A 18 -27.15 -18.55 -3.93
CA GLN A 18 -28.18 -19.60 -3.90
C GLN A 18 -28.89 -19.67 -2.54
N THR A 19 -28.25 -19.20 -1.46
CA THR A 19 -28.78 -19.24 -0.10
C THR A 19 -28.90 -17.86 0.54
N GLN A 20 -29.66 -17.76 1.63
CA GLN A 20 -29.71 -16.53 2.44
C GLN A 20 -28.34 -16.22 3.08
N GLN A 21 -27.58 -17.26 3.45
CA GLN A 21 -26.24 -17.08 4.01
C GLN A 21 -25.31 -16.44 2.97
N ASP A 22 -25.36 -16.90 1.72
CA ASP A 22 -24.59 -16.32 0.62
C ASP A 22 -24.85 -14.81 0.48
N LEU A 23 -26.12 -14.40 0.55
CA LEU A 23 -26.51 -13.00 0.48
C LEU A 23 -25.93 -12.19 1.66
N ILE A 24 -26.00 -12.74 2.88
CA ILE A 24 -25.45 -12.12 4.08
C ILE A 24 -23.94 -11.92 3.92
N ASP A 25 -23.21 -12.93 3.46
CA ASP A 25 -21.76 -12.88 3.32
C ASP A 25 -21.32 -11.89 2.23
N ILE A 26 -22.02 -11.88 1.09
CA ILE A 26 -21.77 -10.94 -0.01
C ILE A 26 -21.98 -9.49 0.46
N ILE A 27 -23.12 -9.20 1.08
CA ILE A 27 -23.44 -7.84 1.55
C ILE A 27 -22.48 -7.42 2.66
N THR A 28 -22.19 -8.30 3.61
CA THR A 28 -21.25 -8.03 4.70
C THR A 28 -19.87 -7.68 4.16
N SER A 29 -19.40 -8.40 3.14
CA SER A 29 -18.12 -8.11 2.48
C SER A 29 -18.12 -6.73 1.83
N ILE A 30 -19.20 -6.35 1.12
CA ILE A 30 -19.34 -5.02 0.50
C ILE A 30 -19.36 -3.91 1.56
N ILE A 31 -20.10 -4.10 2.66
CA ILE A 31 -20.17 -3.16 3.77
C ILE A 31 -18.80 -3.02 4.43
N TRP A 32 -18.10 -4.13 4.68
CA TRP A 32 -16.77 -4.12 5.27
C TRP A 32 -15.75 -3.36 4.41
N VAL A 33 -15.74 -3.61 3.09
CA VAL A 33 -14.82 -2.95 2.16
C VAL A 33 -15.05 -1.44 2.11
N THR A 34 -16.32 -1.01 2.03
CA THR A 34 -16.68 0.42 1.93
C THR A 34 -16.53 1.17 3.25
N LEU A 35 -16.61 0.47 4.39
CA LEU A 35 -16.49 1.06 5.72
C LEU A 35 -15.12 0.76 6.34
N GLY A 36 -15.02 -0.33 7.11
CA GLY A 36 -13.89 -0.62 7.98
C GLY A 36 -12.57 -0.71 7.23
N HIS A 37 -12.54 -1.40 6.09
CA HIS A 37 -11.35 -1.51 5.28
C HIS A 37 -10.89 -0.15 4.73
N HIS A 38 -11.80 0.61 4.09
CA HIS A 38 -11.49 1.94 3.58
C HIS A 38 -10.99 2.88 4.70
N ALA A 39 -11.68 2.92 5.84
CA ALA A 39 -11.29 3.75 6.96
C ALA A 39 -9.87 3.43 7.47
N ALA A 40 -9.55 2.14 7.60
CA ALA A 40 -8.26 1.68 8.09
C ALA A 40 -7.09 2.08 7.18
N VAL A 41 -7.28 2.05 5.86
CA VAL A 41 -6.20 2.37 4.90
C VAL A 41 -6.19 3.84 4.46
N ASN A 42 -7.28 4.59 4.68
CA ASN A 42 -7.44 5.97 4.21
C ASN A 42 -7.11 7.01 5.29
N PHE A 43 -7.75 6.97 6.46
CA PHE A 43 -7.65 8.08 7.43
C PHE A 43 -6.26 8.23 8.05
N GLY A 44 -5.44 7.18 8.02
CA GLY A 44 -4.04 7.24 8.45
C GLY A 44 -3.11 7.94 7.47
N GLN A 45 -3.52 8.21 6.22
CA GLN A 45 -2.64 8.73 5.17
C GLN A 45 -1.91 9.99 5.61
N TYR A 46 -2.62 11.04 6.04
CA TYR A 46 -1.95 12.27 6.45
C TYR A 46 -1.18 12.10 7.77
N ALA A 47 -1.77 11.41 8.75
CA ALA A 47 -1.16 11.23 10.07
C ALA A 47 0.22 10.56 9.98
N TYR A 48 0.40 9.60 9.07
CA TYR A 48 1.67 8.91 8.89
C TYR A 48 2.50 9.46 7.72
N ALA A 49 1.89 9.90 6.62
CA ALA A 49 2.63 10.28 5.41
C ALA A 49 2.97 11.76 5.33
N ARG A 50 2.44 12.62 6.21
CA ARG A 50 2.74 14.07 6.18
C ARG A 50 4.23 14.33 6.37
N TYR A 51 4.88 13.60 7.26
CA TYR A 51 6.33 13.66 7.38
C TYR A 51 6.93 12.79 6.27
N PHE A 52 7.37 13.43 5.18
CA PHE A 52 7.80 12.76 3.95
C PHE A 52 8.77 11.58 4.17
N PRO A 53 9.82 11.69 5.02
CA PRO A 53 10.73 10.58 5.25
C PRO A 53 10.07 9.33 5.87
N ASN A 54 8.91 9.48 6.52
CA ASN A 54 8.19 8.36 7.11
C ASN A 54 7.41 7.52 6.09
N LYS A 55 7.07 8.08 4.92
CA LYS A 55 6.39 7.37 3.83
C LYS A 55 6.74 7.97 2.46
N PRO A 56 7.98 7.77 1.98
CA PRO A 56 8.38 8.22 0.65
C PRO A 56 7.59 7.48 -0.43
N THR A 57 7.16 8.22 -1.47
CA THR A 57 6.38 7.65 -2.60
C THR A 57 7.22 7.34 -3.82
N ILE A 58 8.47 7.82 -3.86
CA ILE A 58 9.41 7.64 -4.96
C ILE A 58 10.84 7.55 -4.39
N ALA A 59 11.73 6.87 -5.11
CA ALA A 59 13.18 7.01 -4.96
C ALA A 59 13.73 7.51 -6.30
N ILE A 60 14.41 8.65 -6.30
CA ILE A 60 14.89 9.38 -7.47
C ILE A 60 16.34 8.98 -7.83
N ILE A 61 17.12 8.56 -6.83
CA ILE A 61 18.46 7.97 -7.03
C ILE A 61 18.52 6.58 -6.37
N PRO A 62 19.50 5.73 -6.74
CA PRO A 62 19.69 4.45 -6.07
C PRO A 62 19.84 4.62 -4.56
N ILE A 63 19.09 3.82 -3.81
CA ILE A 63 19.20 3.78 -2.35
C ILE A 63 20.60 3.26 -1.98
N PRO A 64 21.29 3.86 -0.99
CA PRO A 64 22.57 3.36 -0.49
C PRO A 64 22.45 1.89 -0.10
N THR A 65 23.39 1.09 -0.57
CA THR A 65 23.48 -0.34 -0.25
C THR A 65 24.52 -0.58 0.85
N GLU A 66 24.63 -1.84 1.29
CA GLU A 66 25.66 -2.27 2.24
C GLU A 66 27.06 -2.34 1.63
N ASP A 67 27.18 -2.16 0.30
CA ASP A 67 28.44 -2.16 -0.46
C ASP A 67 28.75 -0.78 -1.09
N PRO A 68 28.88 0.31 -0.31
CA PRO A 68 29.19 1.63 -0.84
C PRO A 68 30.67 1.77 -1.20
N SER A 69 30.99 2.69 -2.11
CA SER A 69 32.37 3.18 -2.21
C SER A 69 32.80 3.87 -0.91
N GLU A 70 34.11 3.95 -0.65
CA GLU A 70 34.64 4.58 0.57
C GLU A 70 34.16 6.05 0.71
N GLU A 71 34.01 6.76 -0.40
CA GLU A 71 33.54 8.14 -0.43
C GLU A 71 32.03 8.24 -0.13
N GLU A 72 31.20 7.38 -0.72
CA GLU A 72 29.77 7.30 -0.39
C GLU A 72 29.56 6.94 1.09
N TRP A 73 30.38 6.03 1.62
CA TRP A 73 30.35 5.65 3.03
C TRP A 73 30.71 6.82 3.95
N LYS A 74 31.78 7.57 3.64
CA LYS A 74 32.15 8.79 4.39
C LYS A 74 31.02 9.82 4.39
N VAL A 75 30.37 10.03 3.24
CA VAL A 75 29.26 10.98 3.11
C VAL A 75 28.05 10.53 3.93
N PHE A 76 27.69 9.24 3.87
CA PHE A 76 26.61 8.66 4.65
C PHE A 76 26.88 8.73 6.16
N MET A 77 28.07 8.35 6.61
CA MET A 77 28.46 8.39 8.02
C MET A 77 28.49 9.81 8.59
N ARG A 78 28.82 10.81 7.76
CA ARG A 78 28.83 12.21 8.17
C ARG A 78 27.42 12.80 8.30
N ASN A 79 26.52 12.45 7.38
CA ASN A 79 25.15 12.98 7.38
C ASN A 79 24.16 12.02 6.68
N PRO A 80 23.68 11.00 7.40
CA PRO A 80 22.79 9.99 6.82
C PRO A 80 21.42 10.57 6.48
N GLU A 81 20.92 11.57 7.21
CA GLU A 81 19.63 12.19 6.91
C GLU A 81 19.62 12.88 5.55
N VAL A 82 20.68 13.61 5.18
CA VAL A 82 20.80 14.27 3.88
C VAL A 82 20.91 13.24 2.76
N VAL A 83 21.63 12.14 2.97
CA VAL A 83 21.75 11.09 1.96
C VAL A 83 20.38 10.45 1.70
N LEU A 84 19.65 10.05 2.74
CA LEU A 84 18.32 9.46 2.59
C LEU A 84 17.30 10.46 2.02
N LEU A 85 17.34 11.73 2.43
CA LEU A 85 16.49 12.78 1.87
C LEU A 85 16.80 13.11 0.40
N ARG A 86 18.01 12.85 -0.08
CA ARG A 86 18.35 12.95 -1.50
C ARG A 86 17.86 11.74 -2.30
N CYS A 87 17.67 10.60 -1.63
CA CYS A 87 17.19 9.38 -2.28
C CYS A 87 15.73 9.48 -2.69
N PHE A 88 14.89 10.01 -1.81
CA PHE A 88 13.45 10.05 -1.99
C PHE A 88 12.96 11.39 -2.54
#